data_AF-A0A2D2DSD7-F1
#
_entry.id   AF-A0A2D2DSD7-F1
#
_cell.length_a   1.000
_cell.length_b   1.000
_cell.length_c   1.000
_cell.angle_alpha   90.00
_cell.angle_beta   90.00
_cell.angle_gamma   90.00
#
_symmetry.space_group_name_H-M   'P 1'
#
loop_
_entity.id
_entity.type
_entity.pdbx_description
1 polymer ?
#
loop_
_entity_poly.entity_id
_entity_poly.type
_entity_poly.pdbx_seq_one_letter_code
_entity_poly.pdbx_strand_id
1 'polypeptide(L)' 'MSDINWYGEDQDSSVIFNSVNALAVYINTSGELVIRQQGANGEDDSVIALPKMFVPMLLSAITKAMAE' A
#
# COMPACT_ATOMS: atom_id res chain seq x y z
N MET A 1 -19.72 8.83 -36.89
CA MET A 1 -19.67 9.58 -35.62
C MET A 1 -18.69 8.84 -34.75
N SER A 2 -17.48 9.38 -34.59
CA SER A 2 -16.41 8.77 -33.81
C SER A 2 -16.69 8.98 -32.33
N ASP A 3 -16.85 7.87 -31.59
CA ASP A 3 -16.82 7.87 -30.13
C ASP A 3 -15.49 8.50 -29.69
N ILE A 4 -15.58 9.60 -28.95
CA ILE A 4 -14.41 10.24 -28.36
C ILE A 4 -13.97 9.32 -27.24
N ASN A 5 -12.97 8.47 -27.51
CA ASN A 5 -12.31 7.71 -26.47
C ASN A 5 -11.44 8.69 -25.65
N TRP A 6 -11.91 9.00 -24.44
CA TRP A 6 -11.24 9.92 -23.51
C TRP A 6 -9.97 9.33 -22.90
N TYR A 7 -9.71 8.04 -23.15
CA TYR A 7 -8.59 7.30 -22.62
C TYR A 7 -7.73 6.83 -23.80
N GLY A 8 -6.51 7.37 -23.89
CA GLY A 8 -5.56 6.99 -24.94
C GLY A 8 -5.18 5.50 -24.87
N GLU A 9 -4.63 4.97 -25.96
CA GLU A 9 -4.21 3.56 -26.11
C GLU A 9 -3.18 3.08 -25.06
N ASP A 10 -2.64 3.98 -24.24
CA ASP A 10 -1.60 3.72 -23.25
C ASP A 10 -2.11 3.29 -21.85
N GLN A 11 -3.43 3.26 -21.60
CA GLN A 11 -3.96 2.99 -20.26
C GLN A 11 -3.80 1.54 -19.75
N ASP A 12 -3.54 0.55 -20.61
CA ASP A 12 -3.31 -0.84 -20.15
C ASP A 12 -2.04 -1.00 -19.30
N SER A 13 -1.19 0.03 -19.21
CA SER A 13 0.04 0.03 -18.42
C SER A 13 0.01 0.95 -17.19
N SER A 14 -1.11 1.63 -16.94
CA SER A 14 -1.20 2.60 -15.84
C SER A 14 -1.47 1.90 -14.50
N VAL A 15 -0.43 1.79 -13.66
CA VAL A 15 -0.60 1.36 -12.26
C VAL A 15 -1.24 2.50 -11.48
N ILE A 16 -2.55 2.39 -11.24
CA ILE A 16 -3.31 3.33 -10.42
C ILE A 16 -3.03 3.00 -8.94
N PHE A 17 -2.32 3.90 -8.26
CA PHE A 17 -2.18 3.86 -6.80
C PHE A 17 -3.29 4.70 -6.17
N ASN A 18 -4.20 4.06 -5.44
CA ASN A 18 -5.21 4.80 -4.68
C ASN A 18 -4.52 5.74 -3.68
N SER A 19 -4.99 6.98 -3.61
CA SER A 19 -4.46 7.96 -2.67
C SER A 19 -4.68 7.48 -1.23
N VAL A 20 -3.58 7.42 -0.48
CA VAL A 20 -3.57 7.01 0.92
C VAL A 20 -3.63 8.22 1.82
N ASN A 21 -4.67 8.29 2.66
CA ASN A 21 -4.91 9.45 3.52
C ASN A 21 -3.91 9.50 4.70
N ALA A 22 -3.70 8.38 5.38
CA ALA A 22 -2.84 8.30 6.56
C ALA A 22 -2.23 6.91 6.74
N LEU A 23 -0.95 6.87 7.11
CA LEU A 23 -0.21 5.66 7.49
C LEU A 23 0.22 5.77 8.96
N ALA A 24 -0.10 4.76 9.76
CA ALA A 24 0.33 4.64 11.15
C ALA A 24 1.19 3.38 11.33
N VAL A 25 2.32 3.53 12.02
CA VAL A 25 3.25 2.43 12.34
C VAL A 25 3.49 2.42 13.85
N TYR A 26 3.16 1.31 14.52
CA TYR A 26 3.27 1.21 15.98
C TYR A 26 3.45 -0.25 16.45
N ILE A 27 3.81 -0.42 17.72
CA ILE A 27 3.85 -1.73 18.38
C ILE A 27 2.55 -1.91 19.17
N ASN A 28 1.82 -3.01 18.94
CA ASN A 28 0.61 -3.30 19.70
C ASN A 28 0.93 -3.96 21.06
N THR A 29 -0.10 -4.21 21.87
CA THR A 29 0.05 -4.85 23.19
C THR A 29 0.57 -6.28 23.13
N SER A 30 0.47 -6.95 21.97
CA SER A 30 1.01 -8.28 21.71
C SER A 30 2.49 -8.25 21.30
N GLY A 31 3.10 -7.07 21.17
CA GLY A 31 4.50 -6.90 20.78
C GLY A 31 4.75 -7.01 19.26
N GLU A 32 3.70 -6.93 18.45
CA GLU A 32 3.78 -7.00 16.99
C GLU A 32 3.96 -5.61 16.38
N LEU A 33 4.68 -5.53 15.26
CA LEU A 33 4.68 -4.33 14.43
C LEU A 33 3.39 -4.29 13.63
N VAL A 34 2.62 -3.21 13.81
CA VAL A 34 1.40 -2.95 13.07
C VAL A 34 1.62 -1.78 12.12
N ILE A 35 1.32 -2.00 10.85
CA ILE A 35 1.25 -1.00 9.80
C ILE A 35 -0.22 -0.87 9.42
N ARG A 36 -0.83 0.28 9.72
CA ARG A 36 -2.24 0.57 9.43
C ARG A 36 -2.32 1.71 8.43
N GLN A 37 -2.99 1.45 7.32
CA GLN A 37 -3.29 2.43 6.30
C GLN A 37 -4.78 2.73 6.35
N GLN A 38 -5.11 4.01 6.50
CA GLN A 38 -6.49 4.44 6.54
C GLN A 38 -7.17 4.20 5.19
N GLY A 39 -8.34 3.57 5.19
CA GLY A 39 -9.18 3.41 4.01
C GLY A 39 -9.66 4.77 3.49
N ALA A 40 -9.91 4.86 2.18
CA ALA A 40 -10.51 6.04 1.56
C ALA A 40 -12.01 5.81 1.32
N ASN A 41 -12.81 6.88 1.27
CA ASN A 41 -14.22 6.84 0.84
C ASN A 41 -15.12 5.83 1.57
N GLY A 42 -14.88 5.59 2.87
CA GLY A 42 -15.67 4.67 3.68
C GLY A 42 -15.22 3.22 3.60
N GLU A 43 -14.10 2.93 2.93
CA GLU A 43 -13.43 1.63 3.00
C GLU A 43 -12.79 1.40 4.38
N ASP A 44 -12.69 0.13 4.76
CA ASP A 44 -11.99 -0.29 5.96
C ASP A 44 -10.49 -0.02 5.87
N ASP A 45 -9.86 0.17 7.03
CA ASP A 45 -8.42 0.34 7.10
C ASP A 45 -7.71 -0.97 6.75
N SER A 46 -6.68 -0.85 5.92
CA SER A 46 -5.79 -1.96 5.63
C SER A 46 -4.76 -2.09 6.76
N VAL A 47 -4.71 -3.26 7.39
CA VAL A 47 -3.85 -3.51 8.55
C VAL A 47 -2.96 -4.72 8.29
N ILE A 48 -1.66 -4.52 8.47
CA ILE A 48 -0.65 -5.58 8.47
C ILE A 48 -0.08 -5.63 9.89
N ALA A 49 -0.23 -6.76 10.57
CA ALA A 49 0.41 -7.03 11.86
C ALA A 49 1.41 -8.17 11.68
N LEU A 50 2.65 -7.97 12.12
CA LEU A 50 3.67 -9.01 12.07
C LEU A 50 4.48 -9.09 13.38
N PRO A 51 4.88 -10.31 13.80
CA PRO A 51 5.81 -10.47 14.91
C PRO A 51 7.11 -9.69 14.68
N LYS A 52 7.62 -9.06 15.75
CA LYS A 52 8.83 -8.22 15.70
C LYS A 52 10.06 -8.93 15.10
N MET A 53 10.14 -10.26 15.26
CA MET A 53 11.23 -11.07 14.70
C MET A 53 11.33 -11.01 13.17
N PHE A 54 10.25 -10.70 12.45
CA PHE A 54 10.22 -10.63 10.99
C PHE A 54 10.49 -9.22 10.44
N VAL A 55 10.58 -8.20 11.30
CA VAL A 55 10.81 -6.80 10.87
C VAL A 55 12.08 -6.62 10.04
N PRO A 56 13.24 -7.22 10.37
CA PRO A 56 14.43 -7.10 9.52
C PRO A 56 14.23 -7.66 8.11
N MET A 57 13.47 -8.76 7.99
CA MET A 57 13.16 -9.37 6.69
C MET A 57 12.24 -8.47 5.86
N LEU A 58 11.22 -7.89 6.50
CA LEU A 58 10.33 -6.91 5.87
C LEU A 58 11.10 -5.70 5.33
N LEU A 59 12.00 -5.13 6.14
CA LEU A 59 12.84 -4.00 5.74
C LEU A 59 13.72 -4.35 4.54
N SER A 60 14.33 -5.54 4.55
CA SER A 60 15.15 -6.02 3.43
C SER A 60 14.33 -6.15 2.14
N ALA A 61 13.13 -6.73 2.23
CA ALA A 61 12.23 -6.88 1.08
C ALA A 61 11.78 -5.52 0.51
N ILE A 62 11.39 -4.57 1.36
CA ILE A 62 11.01 -3.21 0.93
C ILE A 62 12.19 -2.50 0.28
N THR A 63 13.38 -2.56 0.90
CA THR A 63 14.59 -1.91 0.37
C THR A 63 14.96 -2.47 -1.00
N LYS A 64 14.84 -3.79 -1.18
CA LYS A 64 15.08 -4.44 -2.47
C LYS A 64 14.05 -3.98 -3.52
N ALA A 65 12.77 -3.95 -3.18
CA ALA A 65 11.71 -3.52 -4.08
C ALA A 65 11.83 -2.04 -4.50
N MET A 66 12.46 -1.18 -3.68
CA MET A 66 12.73 0.23 -4.04
C MET A 66 13.93 0.41 -4.99
N ALA A 67 14.78 -0.60 -5.13
CA ALA A 67 15.97 -0.55 -5.98
C ALA A 67 15.74 -1.13 -7.39
N GLU A 68 14.58 -1.76 -7.61
CA GLU A 68 14.07 -2.24 -8.89
C GLU A 68 13.19 -1.16 -9.55
#